data_AF-A0A1H2PNI8-F1
#
_entry.id   AF-A0A1H2PNI8-F1
#
_cell.length_a   1.000
_cell.length_b   1.000
_cell.length_c   1.000
_cell.angle_alpha   90.00
_cell.angle_beta   90.00
_cell.angle_gamma   90.00
#
_symmetry.space_group_name_H-M   'P 1'
#
loop_
_entity.id
_entity.type
_entity.pdbx_description
1 polymer ?
#
loop_
_entity_poly.entity_id
_entity_poly.type
_entity_poly.pdbx_seq_one_letter_code
_entity_poly.pdbx_strand_id
1 'polypeptide(L)'
;MTVLKFRLVPVLLIAVVIAVTTALGFWQRDRAHQKEARQHQLVMYEQAPPIDLTQAVPSPRLADVEYHRVLAQGRFLADRVVYLDNRPYRDQPGFYVVMPFQLDDGRVLLVNRGWLPRNLAQRSAIAPYQTPTGTLRLEGVARADATRIYELGEAPRAGTPGEARAIRPNLPIDEYARETGLKLLPYVLMQTNAVDDGLVRDWPRPAADVDRNYGYMLQWWGMALAALLFGLFAARRAGRGERPNYHVGDPPPPPETR
;
A
#
# COMPACT_ATOMS: atom_id res chain seq x y z
N MET A 1 -7.14 -35.98 50.02
CA MET A 1 -6.82 -34.77 49.23
C MET A 1 -6.89 -35.12 47.74
N THR A 2 -8.07 -35.05 47.15
CA THR A 2 -8.29 -35.37 45.73
C THR A 2 -7.91 -34.16 44.91
N VAL A 3 -6.68 -34.15 44.39
CA VAL A 3 -6.19 -33.08 43.54
C VAL A 3 -7.03 -33.10 42.27
N LEU A 4 -7.84 -32.06 42.12
CA LEU A 4 -8.48 -31.64 40.89
C LEU A 4 -7.44 -31.72 39.77
N LYS A 5 -7.43 -32.79 38.98
CA LYS A 5 -6.62 -32.87 37.75
C LYS A 5 -7.29 -31.96 36.73
N PHE A 6 -7.30 -30.65 37.00
CA PHE A 6 -7.35 -29.65 35.95
C PHE A 6 -6.29 -30.10 34.96
N ARG A 7 -6.70 -30.53 33.77
CA ARG A 7 -5.76 -30.80 32.71
C ARG A 7 -5.13 -29.45 32.41
N LEU A 8 -3.96 -29.19 33.02
CA LEU A 8 -3.26 -27.90 32.93
C LEU A 8 -2.97 -27.52 31.48
N VAL A 9 -2.75 -28.55 30.65
CA VAL A 9 -2.48 -28.44 29.22
C VAL A 9 -3.57 -27.67 28.47
N PRO A 10 -4.86 -28.07 28.45
CA PRO A 10 -5.90 -27.32 27.76
C PRO A 10 -6.13 -25.91 28.32
N VAL A 11 -5.97 -25.70 29.63
CA VAL A 11 -6.07 -24.35 30.22
C VAL A 11 -4.95 -23.45 29.68
N LEU A 12 -3.72 -23.96 29.65
CA LEU A 12 -2.56 -23.25 29.14
C LEU A 12 -2.68 -22.99 27.64
N LEU A 13 -3.15 -23.96 26.86
CA LEU A 13 -3.41 -23.78 25.43
C LEU A 13 -4.45 -22.68 25.17
N ILE A 14 -5.56 -22.67 25.91
CA ILE A 14 -6.58 -21.62 25.81
C ILE A 14 -6.00 -20.26 26.18
N ALA A 15 -5.21 -20.19 27.26
CA ALA A 15 -4.55 -18.96 27.67
C ALA A 15 -3.57 -18.43 26.60
N VAL A 16 -2.79 -19.31 25.97
CA VAL A 16 -1.89 -18.95 24.86
C VAL A 16 -2.69 -18.45 23.66
N VAL A 17 -3.78 -19.13 23.27
CA VAL A 17 -4.64 -18.67 22.17
C VAL A 17 -5.21 -17.28 22.46
N ILE A 18 -5.71 -17.04 23.68
CA ILE A 18 -6.23 -15.72 24.09
C ILE A 18 -5.12 -14.66 24.02
N ALA A 19 -3.93 -14.95 24.55
CA ALA A 19 -2.82 -14.01 24.52
C ALA A 19 -2.39 -13.65 23.10
N VAL A 20 -2.21 -14.65 22.23
CA VAL A 20 -1.80 -14.47 20.83
C VAL A 20 -2.86 -13.70 20.05
N THR A 21 -4.13 -14.10 20.14
CA THR A 21 -5.21 -13.42 19.40
C THR A 21 -5.43 -11.99 19.89
N THR A 22 -5.30 -11.72 21.18
CA THR A 22 -5.34 -10.35 21.73
C THR A 22 -4.20 -9.51 21.19
N ALA A 23 -2.97 -10.04 21.19
CA ALA A 23 -1.79 -9.36 20.65
C ALA A 23 -1.93 -9.08 19.15
N LEU A 24 -2.45 -10.02 18.37
CA LEU A 24 -2.74 -9.82 16.93
C LEU A 24 -3.80 -8.74 16.71
N GLY A 25 -4.82 -8.66 17.56
CA GLY A 25 -5.81 -7.58 17.51
C GLY A 25 -5.19 -6.20 17.77
N PHE A 26 -4.30 -6.07 18.76
CA PHE A 26 -3.55 -4.83 18.98
C PHE A 26 -2.64 -4.48 17.80
N TRP A 27 -1.93 -5.46 17.25
CA TRP A 27 -1.09 -5.24 16.06
C TRP A 27 -1.91 -4.72 14.87
N GLN A 28 -3.11 -5.28 14.64
CA GLN A 28 -4.01 -4.79 13.59
C GLN A 28 -4.49 -3.36 13.83
N ARG A 29 -4.83 -3.01 15.09
CA ARG A 29 -5.20 -1.64 15.48
C ARG A 29 -4.06 -0.66 15.23
N ASP A 30 -2.84 -0.99 15.66
CA ASP A 30 -1.69 -0.11 15.50
C ASP A 30 -1.37 0.10 14.00
N ARG A 31 -1.55 -0.94 13.18
CA ARG A 31 -1.46 -0.83 11.72
C ARG A 31 -2.56 0.04 11.11
N ALA A 32 -3.79 0.00 11.64
CA ALA A 32 -4.87 0.90 11.24
C ALA A 32 -4.49 2.35 11.53
N HIS A 33 -4.06 2.66 12.76
CA HIS A 33 -3.67 4.02 13.14
C HIS A 33 -2.48 4.56 12.34
N GLN A 34 -1.49 3.72 11.99
CA GLN A 34 -0.40 4.12 11.09
C GLN A 34 -0.90 4.49 9.69
N LYS A 35 -1.95 3.82 9.19
CA LYS A 35 -2.57 4.16 7.90
C LYS A 35 -3.40 5.43 8.02
N GLU A 36 -4.17 5.60 9.08
CA GLU A 36 -4.95 6.82 9.35
C GLU A 36 -4.06 8.05 9.45
N ALA A 37 -2.96 7.98 10.20
CA ALA A 37 -2.02 9.09 10.33
C ALA A 37 -1.47 9.54 8.97
N ARG A 38 -1.13 8.58 8.09
CA ARG A 38 -0.70 8.88 6.71
C ARG A 38 -1.83 9.47 5.87
N GLN A 39 -3.05 8.96 6.00
CA GLN A 39 -4.20 9.51 5.30
C GLN A 39 -4.49 10.95 5.74
N HIS A 40 -4.44 11.24 7.04
CA HIS A 40 -4.60 12.60 7.57
C HIS A 40 -3.53 13.54 7.01
N GLN A 41 -2.26 13.13 6.98
CA GLN A 41 -1.19 13.91 6.34
C GLN A 41 -1.50 14.18 4.86
N LEU A 42 -1.95 13.16 4.12
CA LEU A 42 -2.31 13.30 2.72
C LEU A 42 -3.44 14.31 2.49
N VAL A 43 -4.49 14.24 3.30
CA VAL A 43 -5.63 15.18 3.24
C VAL A 43 -5.18 16.61 3.56
N MET A 44 -4.27 16.80 4.52
CA MET A 44 -3.73 18.13 4.81
C MET A 44 -2.96 18.71 3.61
N TYR A 45 -2.18 17.89 2.89
CA TYR A 45 -1.48 18.33 1.69
C TYR A 45 -2.41 18.57 0.49
N GLU A 46 -3.50 17.81 0.36
CA GLU A 46 -4.53 18.04 -0.67
C GLU A 46 -5.25 19.38 -0.47
N GLN A 47 -5.42 19.81 0.79
CA GLN A 47 -6.05 21.07 1.17
C GLN A 47 -5.09 22.27 1.17
N ALA A 48 -3.78 22.03 1.19
CA ALA A 48 -2.78 23.09 1.15
C ALA A 48 -2.80 23.85 -0.19
N PRO A 49 -2.44 25.14 -0.20
CA PRO A 49 -2.24 25.88 -1.45
C PRO A 49 -1.22 25.16 -2.35
N PRO A 50 -1.44 25.13 -3.67
CA PRO A 50 -0.51 24.49 -4.57
C PRO A 50 0.85 25.20 -4.58
N ILE A 51 1.92 24.42 -4.66
CA ILE A 51 3.27 24.92 -4.83
C ILE A 51 3.45 25.33 -6.29
N ASP A 52 3.72 26.61 -6.51
CA ASP A 52 3.83 27.20 -7.85
C ASP A 52 5.29 27.17 -8.34
N LEU A 53 5.59 26.28 -9.28
CA LEU A 53 6.88 26.20 -9.98
C LEU A 53 6.88 27.00 -11.30
N THR A 54 5.81 27.73 -11.62
CA THR A 54 5.75 28.59 -12.83
C THR A 54 6.62 29.83 -12.69
N GLN A 55 6.96 30.22 -11.45
CA GLN A 55 7.91 31.28 -11.17
C GLN A 55 9.29 30.70 -10.89
N ALA A 56 10.32 31.52 -11.12
CA ALA A 56 11.71 31.20 -10.81
C ALA A 56 11.93 31.19 -9.27
N VAL A 57 11.36 30.20 -8.60
CA VAL A 57 11.54 29.92 -7.17
C VAL A 57 12.64 28.87 -6.98
N PRO A 58 13.37 28.89 -5.85
CA PRO A 58 14.31 27.82 -5.51
C PRO A 58 13.65 26.45 -5.65
N SER A 59 14.36 25.51 -6.27
CA SER A 59 13.87 24.14 -6.44
C SER A 59 13.59 23.52 -5.07
N PRO A 60 12.32 23.25 -4.73
CA PRO A 60 12.01 22.73 -3.41
C PRO A 60 12.49 21.28 -3.30
N ARG A 61 12.79 20.82 -2.09
CA ARG A 61 13.24 19.43 -1.89
C ARG A 61 12.02 18.52 -1.86
N LEU A 62 12.21 17.23 -2.16
CA LEU A 62 11.15 16.23 -2.09
C LEU A 62 10.40 16.28 -0.74
N ALA A 63 11.13 16.35 0.38
CA ALA A 63 10.52 16.40 1.72
C ALA A 63 9.56 17.58 1.93
N ASP A 64 9.73 18.67 1.19
CA ASP A 64 8.92 19.87 1.31
C ASP A 64 7.69 19.83 0.37
N VAL A 65 7.69 18.96 -0.64
CA VAL A 65 6.65 18.93 -1.69
C VAL A 65 5.95 17.58 -1.84
N GLU A 66 6.44 16.52 -1.22
CA GLU A 66 5.83 15.20 -1.35
C GLU A 66 4.35 15.29 -0.95
N TYR A 67 3.48 14.73 -1.78
CA TYR A 67 2.02 14.77 -1.67
C TYR A 67 1.36 16.14 -1.85
N HIS A 68 2.11 17.22 -2.06
CA HIS A 68 1.54 18.53 -2.35
C HIS A 68 1.08 18.63 -3.81
N ARG A 69 0.04 19.43 -4.01
CA ARG A 69 -0.34 19.92 -5.33
C ARG A 69 0.76 20.84 -5.84
N VAL A 70 1.16 20.64 -7.09
CA VAL A 70 2.21 21.41 -7.75
C VAL A 70 1.67 21.93 -9.09
N LEU A 71 1.94 23.19 -9.35
CA LEU A 71 1.67 23.86 -10.62
C LEU A 71 2.99 24.04 -11.37
N ALA A 72 3.03 23.61 -12.62
CA ALA A 72 4.21 23.69 -13.46
C ALA A 72 3.84 24.27 -14.82
N GLN A 73 4.73 25.06 -15.42
CA GLN A 73 4.53 25.62 -16.76
C GLN A 73 5.80 25.42 -17.58
N GLY A 74 5.62 24.97 -18.82
CA GLY A 74 6.73 24.54 -19.67
C GLY A 74 6.27 23.65 -20.82
N ARG A 75 7.16 22.80 -21.33
CA ARG A 75 6.89 21.93 -22.48
C ARG A 75 7.40 20.51 -22.26
N PHE A 76 6.73 19.53 -22.86
CA PHE A 76 7.20 18.15 -22.85
C PHE A 76 8.40 17.94 -23.79
N LEU A 77 9.37 17.16 -23.34
CA LEU A 77 10.45 16.62 -24.16
C LEU A 77 10.01 15.26 -24.72
N ALA A 78 9.20 15.29 -25.79
CA ALA A 78 8.51 14.13 -26.33
C ALA A 78 9.46 13.03 -26.87
N ASP A 79 10.68 13.40 -27.29
CA ASP A 79 11.73 12.49 -27.74
C ASP A 79 12.34 11.65 -26.61
N ARG A 80 12.01 11.96 -25.35
CA ARG A 80 12.59 11.35 -24.14
C ARG A 80 11.60 10.55 -23.31
N VAL A 81 10.48 10.12 -23.90
CA VAL A 81 9.45 9.35 -23.20
C VAL A 81 9.96 8.02 -22.64
N VAL A 82 9.45 7.66 -21.47
CA VAL A 82 9.60 6.35 -20.84
C VAL A 82 8.22 5.78 -20.54
N TYR A 83 8.04 4.51 -20.90
CA TYR A 83 6.84 3.72 -20.60
C TYR A 83 7.15 2.76 -19.45
N LEU A 84 6.50 2.98 -18.31
CA LEU A 84 6.64 2.08 -17.17
C LEU A 84 5.75 0.87 -17.34
N ASP A 85 6.32 -0.31 -17.49
CA ASP A 85 5.57 -1.53 -17.77
C ASP A 85 4.92 -2.15 -16.51
N ASN A 86 4.14 -3.21 -16.71
CA ASN A 86 3.51 -3.95 -15.62
C ASN A 86 2.65 -3.07 -14.69
N ARG A 87 1.89 -2.14 -15.29
CA ARG A 87 0.94 -1.27 -14.57
C ARG A 87 -0.49 -1.77 -14.85
N PRO A 88 -1.09 -2.58 -13.97
CA PRO A 88 -2.47 -3.02 -14.17
C PRO A 88 -3.46 -1.89 -13.86
N TYR A 89 -4.49 -1.76 -14.70
CA TYR A 89 -5.64 -0.89 -14.47
C TYR A 89 -6.92 -1.62 -14.91
N ARG A 90 -7.89 -1.78 -14.01
CA ARG A 90 -9.17 -2.49 -14.26
C ARG A 90 -8.96 -3.84 -14.99
N ASP A 91 -8.14 -4.70 -14.39
CA ASP A 91 -7.78 -6.04 -14.90
C ASP A 91 -7.06 -6.06 -16.27
N GLN A 92 -6.67 -4.90 -16.79
CA GLN A 92 -5.90 -4.80 -18.02
C GLN A 92 -4.44 -4.40 -17.73
N PRO A 93 -3.44 -5.11 -18.28
CA PRO A 93 -2.06 -4.65 -18.20
C PRO A 93 -1.86 -3.41 -19.08
N GLY A 94 -1.03 -2.50 -18.61
CA GLY A 94 -0.70 -1.29 -19.35
C GLY A 94 0.64 -0.70 -18.97
N PHE A 95 0.84 0.53 -19.42
CA PHE A 95 2.01 1.32 -19.14
C PHE A 95 1.62 2.64 -18.47
N TYR A 96 2.50 3.16 -17.62
CA TYR A 96 2.48 4.59 -17.33
C TYR A 96 3.37 5.35 -18.32
N VAL A 97 2.87 6.46 -18.85
CA VAL A 97 3.64 7.37 -19.71
C VAL A 97 4.35 8.38 -18.82
N VAL A 98 5.67 8.29 -18.75
CA VAL A 98 6.50 9.25 -18.03
C VAL A 98 7.32 10.06 -19.01
N MET A 99 7.23 11.38 -18.94
CA MET A 99 7.95 12.29 -19.83
C MET A 99 8.66 13.38 -19.03
N PRO A 100 9.87 13.79 -19.44
CA PRO A 100 10.46 15.02 -18.94
C PRO A 100 9.67 16.23 -19.42
N PHE A 101 9.49 17.17 -18.51
CA PHE A 101 8.82 18.43 -18.73
C PHE A 101 9.80 19.55 -18.38
N GLN A 102 10.22 20.29 -19.40
CA GLN A 102 11.12 21.42 -19.24
C GLN A 102 10.30 22.64 -18.85
N LEU A 103 10.53 23.15 -17.64
CA LEU A 103 9.94 24.38 -17.13
C LEU A 103 10.46 25.59 -17.91
N ASP A 104 9.70 26.69 -17.90
CA ASP A 104 10.07 27.93 -18.59
C ASP A 104 11.41 28.53 -18.08
N ASP A 105 11.82 28.21 -16.85
CA ASP A 105 13.10 28.61 -16.26
C ASP A 105 14.26 27.63 -16.54
N GLY A 106 14.02 26.60 -17.35
CA GLY A 106 15.02 25.63 -17.79
C GLY A 106 15.21 24.43 -16.88
N ARG A 107 14.61 24.40 -15.68
CA ARG A 107 14.57 23.19 -14.84
C ARG A 107 13.77 22.09 -15.53
N VAL A 108 14.05 20.83 -15.21
CA VAL A 108 13.35 19.69 -15.81
C VAL A 108 12.70 18.86 -14.71
N LEU A 109 11.41 18.58 -14.88
CA LEU A 109 10.60 17.76 -13.97
C LEU A 109 10.17 16.50 -14.70
N LEU A 110 10.26 15.34 -14.05
CA LEU A 110 9.60 14.15 -14.59
C LEU A 110 8.10 14.24 -14.30
N VAL A 111 7.29 13.96 -15.31
CA VAL A 111 5.83 13.96 -15.20
C VAL A 111 5.32 12.58 -15.56
N ASN A 112 4.66 11.91 -14.62
CA ASN A 112 3.83 10.77 -14.94
C ASN A 112 2.47 11.27 -15.45
N ARG A 113 2.25 11.13 -16.75
CA ARG A 113 1.12 11.71 -17.47
C ARG A 113 -0.15 10.90 -17.34
N GLY A 114 -0.03 9.60 -17.08
CA GLY A 114 -1.18 8.70 -17.00
C GLY A 114 -0.90 7.31 -17.53
N TRP A 115 -1.95 6.51 -17.56
CA TRP A 115 -1.94 5.12 -17.97
C TRP A 115 -2.43 4.93 -19.41
N LEU A 116 -1.84 3.96 -20.10
CA LEU A 116 -2.24 3.50 -21.43
C LEU A 116 -2.33 1.96 -21.49
N PRO A 117 -3.27 1.38 -22.25
CA PRO A 117 -3.42 -0.07 -22.36
C PRO A 117 -2.27 -0.69 -23.16
N ARG A 118 -1.76 -1.83 -22.70
CA ARG A 118 -0.73 -2.57 -23.43
C ARG A 118 -1.35 -3.42 -24.52
N ASN A 119 -0.67 -3.51 -25.68
CA ASN A 119 -1.00 -4.51 -26.69
C ASN A 119 -0.58 -5.91 -26.20
N LEU A 120 -1.54 -6.83 -26.09
CA LEU A 120 -1.31 -8.19 -25.59
C LEU A 120 -0.56 -9.08 -26.58
N ALA A 121 -0.69 -8.83 -27.88
CA ALA A 121 -0.03 -9.59 -28.94
C ALA A 121 1.42 -9.13 -29.16
N GLN A 122 1.68 -7.82 -29.05
CA GLN A 122 2.99 -7.23 -29.29
C GLN A 122 3.43 -6.39 -28.09
N ARG A 123 4.31 -6.97 -27.26
CA ARG A 123 4.74 -6.41 -25.98
C ARG A 123 5.38 -5.02 -26.05
N SER A 124 5.98 -4.66 -27.18
CA SER A 124 6.63 -3.36 -27.45
C SER A 124 5.75 -2.35 -28.16
N ALA A 125 4.56 -2.75 -28.62
CA ALA A 125 3.64 -1.83 -29.28
C ALA A 125 2.97 -0.90 -28.26
N ILE A 126 3.00 0.39 -28.56
CA ILE A 126 2.41 1.45 -27.74
C ILE A 126 1.11 1.90 -28.41
N ALA A 127 0.02 1.93 -27.64
CA ALA A 127 -1.26 2.47 -28.12
C ALA A 127 -1.11 3.96 -28.48
N PRO A 128 -1.80 4.46 -29.52
CA PRO A 128 -1.72 5.87 -29.89
C PRO A 128 -2.27 6.77 -28.77
N TYR A 129 -1.54 7.83 -28.45
CA TYR A 129 -1.94 8.89 -27.51
C TYR A 129 -1.38 10.22 -28.01
N GLN A 130 -1.93 11.35 -27.55
CA GLN A 130 -1.47 12.66 -27.98
C GLN A 130 -0.46 13.26 -26.99
N THR A 131 0.48 14.06 -27.49
CA THR A 131 1.34 14.88 -26.66
C THR A 131 1.14 16.33 -27.06
N PRO A 132 0.55 17.17 -26.18
CA PRO A 132 0.37 18.59 -26.47
C PRO A 132 1.70 19.24 -26.85
N THR A 133 1.67 20.07 -27.88
CA THR A 133 2.84 20.84 -28.33
C THR A 133 2.80 22.25 -27.76
N GLY A 134 3.97 22.89 -27.65
CA GLY A 134 4.10 24.24 -27.10
C GLY A 134 4.12 24.28 -25.57
N THR A 135 3.93 25.49 -25.02
CA THR A 135 3.91 25.74 -23.58
C THR A 135 2.55 25.36 -22.99
N LEU A 136 2.56 24.55 -21.95
CA LEU A 136 1.40 24.04 -21.24
C LEU A 136 1.53 24.34 -19.75
N ARG A 137 0.39 24.55 -19.09
CA ARG A 137 0.29 24.56 -17.62
C ARG A 137 -0.18 23.18 -17.15
N LEU A 138 0.59 22.56 -16.27
CA LEU A 138 0.31 21.27 -15.64
C LEU A 138 -0.08 21.47 -14.18
N GLU A 139 -1.01 20.63 -13.74
CA GLU A 139 -1.29 20.42 -12.32
C GLU A 139 -1.05 18.96 -12.00
N GLY A 140 -0.50 18.70 -10.82
CA GLY A 140 -0.29 17.34 -10.35
C GLY A 140 0.08 17.27 -8.88
N VAL A 141 0.34 16.06 -8.41
CA VAL A 141 0.81 15.80 -7.05
C VAL A 141 2.25 15.33 -7.10
N ALA A 142 3.15 15.98 -6.35
CA ALA A 142 4.54 15.56 -6.32
C ALA A 142 4.74 14.28 -5.50
N ARG A 143 5.58 13.37 -6.01
CA ARG A 143 5.89 12.07 -5.42
C ARG A 143 7.37 11.76 -5.55
N ALA A 144 7.88 10.91 -4.66
CA ALA A 144 9.27 10.46 -4.70
C ALA A 144 9.64 9.72 -6.00
N ASP A 145 8.67 9.00 -6.58
CA ASP A 145 8.85 8.21 -7.79
C ASP A 145 7.59 8.18 -8.66
N ALA A 146 7.74 7.67 -9.88
CA ALA A 146 6.67 7.49 -10.85
C ALA A 146 5.85 6.20 -10.61
N THR A 147 5.60 5.83 -9.35
CA THR A 147 4.99 4.56 -8.91
C THR A 147 5.93 3.38 -9.08
N ARG A 148 6.94 3.28 -8.21
CA ARG A 148 7.90 2.16 -8.20
C ARG A 148 7.22 0.83 -7.87
N ILE A 149 7.58 -0.22 -8.61
CA ILE A 149 7.23 -1.61 -8.27
C ILE A 149 8.46 -2.33 -7.70
N TYR A 150 8.26 -3.20 -6.70
CA TYR A 150 9.34 -4.04 -6.19
C TYR A 150 9.61 -5.19 -7.16
N GLU A 151 10.86 -5.29 -7.62
CA GLU A 151 11.32 -6.37 -8.48
C GLU A 151 12.16 -7.37 -7.66
N LEU A 152 11.80 -8.64 -7.75
CA LEU A 152 12.61 -9.77 -7.26
C LEU A 152 13.43 -10.28 -8.46
N GLY A 153 14.54 -9.61 -8.78
CA GLY A 153 15.43 -9.94 -9.90
C GLY A 153 15.45 -8.87 -11.01
N GLU A 154 16.34 -9.03 -11.99
CA GLU A 154 16.34 -8.15 -13.18
C GLU A 154 15.12 -8.47 -14.05
N ALA A 155 14.16 -7.55 -14.15
CA ALA A 155 13.05 -7.74 -15.07
C ALA A 155 13.56 -7.77 -16.52
N PRO A 156 13.05 -8.67 -17.38
CA PRO A 156 13.38 -8.68 -18.79
C PRO A 156 12.98 -7.35 -19.42
N ARG A 157 13.95 -6.56 -19.87
CA ARG A 157 13.67 -5.36 -20.66
C ARG A 157 13.01 -5.79 -21.98
N ALA A 158 11.83 -5.25 -22.28
CA ALA A 158 11.11 -5.56 -23.50
C ALA A 158 11.62 -4.70 -24.67
N GLY A 159 11.85 -5.33 -25.82
CA GLY A 159 12.21 -4.66 -27.08
C GLY A 159 13.69 -4.74 -27.43
N THR A 160 14.06 -4.14 -28.57
CA THR A 160 15.46 -3.94 -28.97
C THR A 160 16.20 -3.02 -27.99
N PRO A 161 17.55 -2.97 -27.95
CA PRO A 161 18.28 -2.14 -26.96
C PRO A 161 17.85 -0.67 -26.89
N GLY A 162 17.30 -0.09 -27.97
CA GLY A 162 16.69 1.24 -27.97
C GLY A 162 15.28 1.28 -27.37
N GLU A 163 14.43 0.32 -27.71
CA GLU A 163 13.07 0.17 -27.15
C GLU A 163 13.11 -0.19 -25.66
N ALA A 164 14.08 -1.02 -25.24
CA ALA A 164 14.35 -1.39 -23.86
C ALA A 164 14.74 -0.20 -22.96
N ARG A 165 15.24 0.90 -23.55
CA ARG A 165 15.48 2.16 -22.82
C ARG A 165 14.19 2.97 -22.65
N ALA A 166 13.23 2.81 -23.56
CA ALA A 166 11.92 3.45 -23.48
C ALA A 166 10.97 2.65 -22.59
N ILE A 167 10.94 1.32 -22.68
CA ILE A 167 10.05 0.44 -21.89
C ILE A 167 10.84 -0.19 -20.76
N ARG A 168 10.50 0.17 -19.51
CA ARG A 168 11.18 -0.34 -18.31
C ARG A 168 10.21 -0.46 -17.14
N PRO A 169 10.43 -1.36 -16.18
CA PRO A 169 9.52 -1.52 -15.03
C PRO A 169 9.60 -0.38 -14.01
N ASN A 170 10.76 0.28 -13.90
CA ASN A 170 11.04 1.32 -12.93
C ASN A 170 11.94 2.41 -13.54
N LEU A 171 11.84 3.62 -13.00
CA LEU A 171 12.61 4.78 -13.47
C LEU A 171 13.16 5.56 -12.26
N PRO A 172 14.34 5.17 -11.74
CA PRO A 172 15.05 5.99 -10.77
C PRO A 172 15.45 7.33 -11.40
N ILE A 173 15.16 8.43 -10.71
CA ILE A 173 15.38 9.79 -11.24
C ILE A 173 16.87 10.04 -11.51
N ASP A 174 17.74 9.59 -10.62
CA ASP A 174 19.19 9.76 -10.71
C ASP A 174 19.79 8.94 -11.87
N GLU A 175 19.30 7.72 -12.11
CA GLU A 175 19.71 6.89 -13.24
C GLU A 175 19.31 7.55 -14.55
N TYR A 176 18.07 7.99 -14.64
CA TYR A 176 17.56 8.66 -15.84
C TYR A 176 18.24 10.01 -16.10
N ALA A 177 18.59 10.77 -15.05
CA ALA A 177 19.39 11.99 -15.17
C ALA A 177 20.77 11.71 -15.77
N ARG A 178 21.46 10.64 -15.31
CA ARG A 178 22.76 10.21 -15.86
C ARG A 178 22.65 9.74 -17.31
N GLU A 179 21.60 8.98 -17.64
CA GLU A 179 21.34 8.50 -19.00
C GLU A 179 21.13 9.64 -20.01
N THR A 180 20.39 10.67 -19.60
CA THR A 180 19.93 11.74 -20.50
C THR A 180 20.77 13.01 -20.46
N GLY A 181 21.59 13.18 -19.41
CA GLY A 181 22.31 14.41 -19.10
C GLY A 181 21.42 15.54 -18.57
N LEU A 182 20.14 15.28 -18.29
CA LEU A 182 19.18 16.28 -17.83
C LEU A 182 19.37 16.57 -16.33
N LYS A 183 19.24 17.85 -15.96
CA LYS A 183 19.18 18.28 -14.56
C LYS A 183 17.74 18.19 -14.05
N LEU A 184 17.39 17.04 -13.50
CA LEU A 184 16.04 16.75 -13.03
C LEU A 184 15.80 17.26 -11.61
N LEU A 185 14.58 17.71 -11.34
CA LEU A 185 14.07 17.90 -9.98
C LEU A 185 13.99 16.54 -9.25
N PRO A 186 14.17 16.51 -7.92
CA PRO A 186 14.30 15.26 -7.16
C PRO A 186 12.95 14.59 -6.85
N TYR A 187 11.95 14.75 -7.71
CA TYR A 187 10.60 14.20 -7.57
C TYR A 187 9.91 14.09 -8.93
N VAL A 188 8.81 13.34 -8.95
CA VAL A 188 7.95 13.15 -10.12
C VAL A 188 6.62 13.84 -9.87
N LEU A 189 6.08 14.51 -10.87
CA LEU A 189 4.73 15.06 -10.86
C LEU A 189 3.74 14.01 -11.38
N MET A 190 2.80 13.58 -10.55
CA MET A 190 1.67 12.76 -10.97
C MET A 190 0.60 13.70 -11.53
N GLN A 191 0.46 13.76 -12.85
CA GLN A 191 -0.43 14.71 -13.51
C GLN A 191 -1.89 14.46 -13.12
N THR A 192 -2.62 15.50 -12.74
CA THR A 192 -4.05 15.41 -12.34
C THR A 192 -4.98 16.21 -13.24
N ASN A 193 -4.48 17.24 -13.94
CA ASN A 193 -5.33 18.02 -14.82
C ASN A 193 -5.78 17.20 -16.04
N ALA A 194 -7.03 17.40 -16.45
CA ALA A 194 -7.58 16.79 -17.65
C ALA A 194 -6.92 17.40 -18.89
N VAL A 195 -6.41 16.53 -19.75
CA VAL A 195 -5.91 16.85 -21.07
C VAL A 195 -6.51 15.81 -22.01
N ASP A 196 -7.00 16.24 -23.17
CA ASP A 196 -7.57 15.33 -24.18
C ASP A 196 -6.43 14.60 -24.92
N ASP A 197 -5.70 13.75 -24.19
CA ASP A 197 -4.54 13.03 -24.70
C ASP A 197 -4.72 11.51 -24.72
N GLY A 198 -5.89 11.01 -24.30
CA GLY A 198 -6.21 9.59 -24.27
C GLY A 198 -5.58 8.82 -23.09
N LEU A 199 -4.96 9.52 -22.12
CA LEU A 199 -4.33 8.89 -20.95
C LEU A 199 -5.25 8.88 -19.74
N VAL A 200 -5.25 7.77 -19.00
CA VAL A 200 -6.06 7.62 -17.78
C VAL A 200 -5.26 8.10 -16.56
N ARG A 201 -5.83 9.00 -15.77
CA ARG A 201 -5.20 9.61 -14.57
C ARG A 201 -5.93 9.20 -13.29
N ASP A 202 -6.13 7.91 -13.12
CA ASP A 202 -6.76 7.33 -11.94
C ASP A 202 -5.68 6.75 -11.02
N TRP A 203 -5.10 7.62 -10.20
CA TRP A 203 -3.95 7.27 -9.37
C TRP A 203 -4.38 6.46 -8.14
N PRO A 204 -3.66 5.39 -7.79
CA PRO A 204 -3.95 4.62 -6.59
C PRO A 204 -3.82 5.52 -5.35
N ARG A 205 -4.91 5.63 -4.59
CA ARG A 205 -4.92 6.40 -3.34
C ARG A 205 -4.13 5.65 -2.25
N PRO A 206 -3.16 6.29 -1.60
CA PRO A 206 -2.56 5.74 -0.39
C PRO A 206 -3.66 5.49 0.66
N ALA A 207 -3.65 4.32 1.29
CA ALA A 207 -4.44 3.98 2.49
C ALA A 207 -5.92 3.59 2.35
N ALA A 208 -6.41 3.13 1.19
CA ALA A 208 -7.82 2.69 1.01
C ALA A 208 -8.30 1.48 1.87
N ASP A 209 -7.46 0.92 2.75
CA ASP A 209 -7.70 -0.35 3.45
C ASP A 209 -7.66 -0.23 4.99
N VAL A 210 -7.99 0.94 5.57
CA VAL A 210 -8.02 1.10 7.05
C VAL A 210 -9.10 0.21 7.67
N ASP A 211 -10.32 0.23 7.12
CA ASP A 211 -11.48 -0.51 7.63
C ASP A 211 -11.22 -2.02 7.70
N ARG A 212 -10.43 -2.55 6.76
CA ARG A 212 -10.03 -3.96 6.74
C ARG A 212 -9.21 -4.33 7.97
N ASN A 213 -8.31 -3.45 8.43
CA ASN A 213 -7.54 -3.67 9.65
C ASN A 213 -8.45 -3.66 10.89
N TYR A 214 -9.45 -2.77 10.94
CA TYR A 214 -10.46 -2.79 12.02
C TYR A 214 -11.33 -4.05 12.00
N GLY A 215 -11.73 -4.53 10.82
CA GLY A 215 -12.43 -5.80 10.67
C GLY A 215 -11.61 -6.97 11.22
N TYR A 216 -10.32 -7.04 10.88
CA TYR A 216 -9.43 -8.07 11.44
C TYR A 216 -9.19 -7.91 12.94
N MET A 217 -9.09 -6.68 13.47
CA MET A 217 -9.00 -6.41 14.90
C MET A 217 -10.20 -7.03 15.65
N LEU A 218 -11.42 -6.75 15.17
CA LEU A 218 -12.64 -7.31 15.76
C LEU A 218 -12.68 -8.84 15.66
N GLN A 219 -12.23 -9.41 14.54
CA GLN A 219 -12.13 -10.86 14.37
C GLN A 219 -11.19 -11.48 15.41
N TRP A 220 -10.00 -10.92 15.59
CA TRP A 220 -9.01 -11.43 16.56
C TRP A 220 -9.50 -11.32 18.00
N TRP A 221 -10.08 -10.19 18.39
CA TRP A 221 -10.66 -10.04 19.72
C TRP A 221 -11.91 -10.91 19.93
N GLY A 222 -12.71 -11.11 18.88
CA GLY A 222 -13.82 -12.06 18.89
C GLY A 222 -13.36 -13.50 19.13
N MET A 223 -12.25 -13.93 18.52
CA MET A 223 -11.65 -15.25 18.79
C MET A 223 -11.12 -15.36 20.22
N ALA A 224 -10.50 -14.31 20.76
CA ALA A 224 -10.07 -14.26 22.16
C ALA A 224 -11.26 -14.44 23.11
N LEU A 225 -12.37 -13.72 22.86
CA LEU A 225 -13.60 -13.84 23.64
C LEU A 225 -14.22 -15.23 23.51
N ALA A 226 -14.29 -15.79 22.30
CA ALA A 226 -14.82 -17.13 22.07
C ALA A 226 -14.00 -18.21 22.79
N ALA A 227 -12.67 -18.12 22.74
CA ALA A 227 -11.76 -19.02 23.46
C ALA A 227 -11.95 -18.92 24.98
N LEU A 228 -12.13 -17.72 25.52
CA LEU A 228 -12.43 -17.50 26.93
C LEU A 228 -13.77 -18.13 27.33
N LEU A 229 -14.84 -17.87 26.57
CA LEU A 229 -16.17 -18.42 26.84
C LEU A 229 -16.17 -19.95 26.75
N PHE A 230 -15.49 -20.52 25.76
CA PHE A 230 -15.32 -21.95 25.61
C PHE A 230 -14.55 -22.54 26.79
N GLY A 231 -13.45 -21.93 27.22
CA GLY A 231 -12.68 -22.36 28.39
C GLY A 231 -13.52 -22.35 29.67
N LEU A 232 -14.30 -21.30 29.90
CA LEU A 232 -15.22 -21.20 31.05
C LEU A 232 -16.33 -22.26 31.00
N PHE A 233 -16.89 -22.51 29.82
CA PHE A 233 -17.90 -23.54 29.62
C PHE A 233 -17.34 -24.94 29.90
N ALA A 234 -16.17 -25.26 29.33
CA ALA A 234 -15.49 -26.53 29.53
C ALA A 234 -15.13 -26.77 31.01
N ALA A 235 -14.62 -25.75 31.70
CA ALA A 235 -14.32 -25.81 33.13
C ALA A 235 -15.59 -26.06 33.98
N ARG A 236 -16.70 -25.35 33.69
CA ARG A 236 -17.98 -25.57 34.37
C ARG A 236 -18.55 -26.98 34.12
N ARG A 237 -18.43 -27.51 32.90
CA ARG A 237 -18.89 -28.86 32.58
C ARG A 237 -18.06 -29.93 33.29
N ALA A 238 -16.74 -29.76 33.36
CA ALA A 238 -15.85 -30.65 34.11
C ALA A 238 -16.23 -30.71 35.60
N GLY A 239 -16.45 -29.55 36.24
CA GLY A 239 -16.86 -29.49 37.64
C GLY A 239 -18.27 -30.03 37.94
N ARG A 240 -19.14 -30.18 36.93
CA ARG A 240 -20.47 -30.80 37.07
C ARG A 240 -20.47 -32.31 36.85
N GLY A 241 -19.47 -32.85 36.15
CA GLY A 241 -19.35 -34.28 35.85
C GLY A 241 -18.74 -35.13 36.96
N GLU A 242 -18.22 -34.52 38.02
CA GLU A 242 -17.57 -35.20 39.16
C GLU A 242 -18.48 -35.36 40.39
N ARG A 243 -19.81 -35.46 40.21
CA ARG A 243 -20.68 -35.92 41.31
C ARG A 243 -20.61 -37.46 41.35
N PRO A 244 -20.09 -38.10 42.42
CA PRO A 244 -20.08 -39.55 42.50
C PRO A 244 -21.53 -40.04 42.41
N ASN A 245 -21.79 -40.89 41.42
CA ASN A 245 -23.07 -41.56 41.27
C ASN A 245 -23.10 -42.64 42.36
N TYR A 246 -23.63 -42.33 43.55
CA TYR A 246 -23.82 -43.33 44.60
C TYR A 246 -24.94 -44.23 44.12
N HIS A 247 -24.62 -45.48 43.75
CA HIS A 247 -25.66 -46.43 43.42
C HIS A 247 -26.36 -46.82 44.73
N VAL A 248 -27.69 -46.86 44.72
CA VAL A 248 -28.47 -47.39 45.87
C VAL A 248 -28.07 -48.86 46.03
N GLY A 249 -27.17 -49.13 46.97
CA GLY A 249 -26.54 -50.44 47.17
C GLY A 249 -25.05 -50.39 47.54
N ASP A 250 -24.38 -49.24 47.37
CA ASP A 250 -22.96 -49.12 47.75
C ASP A 250 -22.80 -49.22 49.28
N PRO A 251 -21.81 -49.98 49.78
CA PRO A 251 -21.60 -50.15 51.22
C PRO A 251 -21.17 -48.81 51.86
N PRO A 252 -21.62 -48.54 53.11
CA PRO A 252 -21.29 -47.30 53.79
C PRO A 252 -19.77 -47.19 53.99
N PRO A 253 -19.21 -45.97 53.89
CA PRO A 253 -17.77 -45.77 54.02
C PRO A 253 -17.27 -46.20 55.41
N PRO A 254 -16.05 -46.77 55.51
CA PRO A 254 -15.51 -47.23 56.79
C PRO A 254 -15.28 -46.04 57.75
N PRO A 255 -15.46 -46.25 59.06
CA PRO A 255 -15.28 -45.18 60.05
C PRO A 255 -13.82 -44.74 60.12
N GLU A 256 -13.60 -43.42 60.10
CA GLU A 256 -12.29 -42.81 60.27
C GLU A 256 -11.75 -43.11 61.67
N THR A 257 -10.65 -43.85 61.75
CA THR A 257 -9.88 -44.03 62.99
C THR A 257 -9.09 -42.75 63.26
N ARG A 258 -9.42 -42.08 64.37
CA ARG A 258 -8.67 -40.93 64.92
C ARG A 258 -7.27 -41.30 65.36
#